data_AF-A0A8S2ZBL0-F1
#
_entry.id   AF-A0A8S2ZBL0-F1
#
_cell.length_a   1.000
_cell.length_b   1.000
_cell.length_c   1.000
_cell.angle_alpha   90.00
_cell.angle_beta   90.00
_cell.angle_gamma   90.00
#
_symmetry.space_group_name_H-M   'P 1'
#
loop_
_entity.id
_entity.type
_entity.pdbx_description
1 polymer ?
#
loop_
_entity_poly.entity_id
_entity_poly.type
_entity_poly.pdbx_seq_one_letter_code
_entity_poly.pdbx_strand_id
1 'polypeptide(L)'
;FFTPKAFINIPTMKKYMDWWLDKVKDGNRKLFITDSCNCHMDADLKKKIKSNSVCLAIIPKGCTQYIQLLDVYVFSVFKNHYYDCAEEYLELNGPRAKLKLTSSQKRILCTRLTASAWNHTLKSINFKKAFRSLGYTWNDNSLIRPNHIQWYKFDPNLIEPNEVKIDEETNNSEQVQQIQPTTVQLRHKQMTLTDMW
;
A
#
# COMPACT_ATOMS: atom_id res chain seq x y z
N PHE A 1 -9.89 2.33 -8.49
CA PHE A 1 -9.44 3.74 -8.62
C PHE A 1 -8.52 3.90 -9.84
N PHE A 2 -9.01 3.69 -11.06
CA PHE A 2 -8.16 3.81 -12.26
C PHE A 2 -8.76 4.81 -13.24
N THR A 3 -7.89 5.63 -13.85
CA THR A 3 -8.23 6.44 -15.01
C THR A 3 -8.37 5.55 -16.25
N PRO A 4 -8.98 6.02 -17.35
CA PRO A 4 -9.06 5.25 -18.61
C PRO A 4 -7.70 4.80 -19.15
N LYS A 5 -6.62 5.51 -18.77
CA LYS A 5 -5.23 5.17 -19.12
C LYS A 5 -4.47 4.43 -18.01
N ALA A 6 -5.17 4.07 -16.92
CA ALA A 6 -4.62 3.41 -15.73
C ALA A 6 -3.46 4.15 -15.03
N PHE A 7 -3.31 5.47 -15.25
CA PHE A 7 -2.32 6.27 -14.54
C PHE A 7 -2.86 6.79 -13.20
N ILE A 8 -2.00 6.80 -12.18
CA ILE A 8 -2.21 7.54 -10.94
C ILE A 8 -1.85 9.01 -11.18
N ASN A 9 -2.80 9.91 -10.93
CA ASN A 9 -2.62 11.35 -10.89
C ASN A 9 -3.09 11.91 -9.53
N ILE A 10 -2.94 13.22 -9.31
CA ILE A 10 -3.33 13.89 -8.06
C ILE A 10 -4.80 13.59 -7.70
N PRO A 11 -5.81 13.79 -8.59
CA PRO A 11 -7.19 13.44 -8.27
C PRO A 11 -7.40 11.99 -7.83
N THR A 12 -6.81 11.02 -8.52
CA THR A 12 -6.93 9.61 -8.12
C THR A 12 -6.21 9.30 -6.82
N MET A 13 -5.07 9.96 -6.57
CA MET A 13 -4.32 9.79 -5.33
C MET A 13 -5.09 10.36 -4.13
N LYS A 14 -5.73 11.52 -4.28
CA LYS A 14 -6.63 12.09 -3.26
C LYS A 14 -7.77 11.13 -2.93
N LYS A 15 -8.43 10.56 -3.94
CA LYS A 15 -9.49 9.54 -3.75
C LYS A 15 -8.99 8.28 -3.06
N TYR A 16 -7.81 7.79 -3.44
CA TYR A 16 -7.18 6.64 -2.79
C TYR A 16 -6.87 6.94 -1.32
N MET A 17 -6.34 8.12 -1.04
CA MET A 17 -6.02 8.54 0.32
C MET A 17 -7.27 8.68 1.19
N ASP A 18 -8.37 9.22 0.66
CA ASP A 18 -9.64 9.29 1.38
C ASP A 18 -10.14 7.90 1.78
N TRP A 19 -10.09 6.95 0.84
CA TRP A 19 -10.43 5.56 1.11
C TRP A 19 -9.47 4.91 2.12
N TRP A 20 -8.16 5.12 1.98
CA TRP A 20 -7.17 4.51 2.86
C TRP A 20 -7.28 5.05 4.28
N LEU A 21 -7.39 6.38 4.44
CA LEU A 21 -7.60 7.03 5.73
C LEU A 21 -8.83 6.48 6.43
N ASP A 22 -9.93 6.30 5.70
CA ASP A 22 -11.14 5.68 6.27
C ASP A 22 -10.90 4.26 6.81
N LYS A 23 -10.05 3.47 6.14
CA LYS A 23 -9.73 2.09 6.56
C LYS A 23 -8.75 1.99 7.72
N VAL A 24 -7.97 3.03 8.00
CA VAL A 24 -6.92 3.00 9.04
C VAL A 24 -7.23 3.87 10.25
N LYS A 25 -8.46 4.38 10.39
CA LYS A 25 -8.97 5.07 11.58
C LYS A 25 -9.15 4.10 12.73
N ASP A 26 -8.06 3.79 13.44
CA ASP A 26 -8.07 2.91 14.62
C ASP A 26 -7.41 3.55 15.85
N GLY A 27 -7.13 4.87 15.80
CA GLY A 27 -6.49 5.63 16.88
C GLY A 27 -4.98 5.41 17.01
N ASN A 28 -4.38 4.47 16.27
CA ASN A 28 -2.95 4.24 16.32
C ASN A 28 -2.19 5.20 15.40
N ARG A 29 -1.01 5.67 15.83
CA ARG A 29 -0.11 6.45 14.97
C ARG A 29 0.26 5.64 13.73
N LYS A 30 0.09 6.22 12.55
CA LYS A 30 0.40 5.59 11.26
C LYS A 30 1.61 6.25 10.61
N LEU A 31 2.39 5.46 9.89
CA LEU A 31 3.45 5.92 9.02
C LEU A 31 3.06 5.63 7.57
N PHE A 32 2.98 6.67 6.76
CA PHE A 32 2.77 6.57 5.32
C PHE A 32 4.09 6.88 4.61
N ILE A 33 4.64 5.88 3.93
CA ILE A 33 5.93 5.96 3.23
C ILE A 33 5.64 5.94 1.73
N THR A 34 6.19 6.90 1.00
CA THR A 34 5.96 7.01 -0.45
C THR A 34 7.18 7.59 -1.16
N ASP A 35 7.30 7.34 -2.46
CA ASP A 35 8.29 8.03 -3.30
C ASP A 35 7.93 9.50 -3.54
N SER A 36 8.88 10.24 -4.09
CA SER A 36 8.72 11.63 -4.49
C SER A 36 7.99 11.80 -5.83
N CYS A 37 7.08 10.90 -6.21
CA CYS A 37 6.27 11.07 -7.42
C CYS A 37 5.40 12.32 -7.32
N ASN A 38 5.20 13.03 -8.43
CA ASN A 38 4.49 14.32 -8.45
C ASN A 38 3.11 14.25 -7.80
N CYS A 39 2.37 13.15 -7.98
CA CYS A 39 1.04 12.99 -7.39
C CYS A 39 1.05 12.79 -5.86
N HIS A 40 2.17 12.34 -5.29
CA HIS A 40 2.37 12.20 -3.84
C HIS A 40 2.86 13.51 -3.20
N MET A 41 3.39 14.43 -4.02
CA MET A 41 4.00 15.67 -3.54
C MET A 41 3.02 16.83 -3.38
N ASP A 42 1.75 16.66 -3.79
CA ASP A 42 0.66 17.62 -3.68
C ASP A 42 0.49 18.16 -2.24
N ALA A 43 0.41 19.49 -2.10
CA ALA A 43 0.38 20.15 -0.80
C ALA A 43 -0.89 19.83 0.00
N ASP A 44 -2.06 19.80 -0.65
CA ASP A 44 -3.32 19.49 0.03
C ASP A 44 -3.35 18.05 0.52
N LEU A 45 -2.82 17.11 -0.28
CA LEU A 45 -2.69 15.71 0.10
C LEU A 45 -1.81 15.59 1.35
N LYS A 46 -0.65 16.25 1.38
CA LYS A 46 0.23 16.27 2.55
C LYS A 46 -0.46 16.87 3.78
N LYS A 47 -1.18 17.98 3.61
CA LYS A 47 -1.96 18.61 4.68
C LYS A 47 -3.02 17.66 5.23
N LYS A 48 -3.74 16.95 4.35
CA LYS A 48 -4.75 15.96 4.71
C LYS A 48 -4.17 14.77 5.47
N ILE A 49 -3.04 14.22 5.02
CA ILE A 49 -2.35 13.12 5.72
C ILE A 49 -1.97 13.57 7.14
N LYS A 50 -1.35 14.76 7.26
CA LYS A 50 -0.96 15.33 8.55
C LYS A 50 -2.16 15.60 9.47
N SER A 51 -3.25 16.16 8.95
CA SER A 51 -4.46 16.44 9.76
C SER A 51 -5.17 15.18 10.26
N ASN A 52 -4.82 14.00 9.73
CA ASN A 52 -5.32 12.70 10.20
C ASN A 52 -4.30 11.96 11.08
N SER A 53 -3.34 12.68 11.69
CA SER A 53 -2.32 12.12 12.58
C SER A 53 -1.47 11.01 11.94
N VAL A 54 -1.27 11.08 10.62
CA VAL A 54 -0.41 10.17 9.88
C VAL A 54 0.93 10.83 9.62
N CYS A 55 2.01 10.19 10.06
CA CYS A 55 3.37 10.58 9.75
C CYS A 55 3.67 10.29 8.28
N LEU A 56 4.16 11.30 7.55
CA LEU A 56 4.51 11.17 6.14
C LEU A 56 6.02 11.11 5.98
N ALA A 57 6.52 10.03 5.38
CA ALA A 57 7.91 9.89 4.97
C ALA A 57 8.01 9.86 3.44
N ILE A 58 8.79 10.78 2.88
CA ILE A 58 9.06 10.83 1.43
C ILE A 58 10.44 10.24 1.15
N ILE A 59 10.47 9.22 0.31
CA ILE A 59 11.71 8.63 -0.21
C ILE A 59 12.30 9.59 -1.25
N PRO A 60 13.59 9.98 -1.11
CA PRO A 60 14.25 10.82 -2.10
C PRO A 60 14.29 10.19 -3.48
N LYS A 61 14.30 11.03 -4.52
CA LYS A 61 14.40 10.58 -5.91
C LYS A 61 15.65 9.72 -6.10
N GLY A 62 15.52 8.62 -6.85
CA GLY A 62 16.61 7.68 -7.10
C GLY A 62 16.89 6.70 -5.94
N CYS A 63 16.18 6.81 -4.82
CA CYS A 63 16.38 5.92 -3.67
C CYS A 63 15.35 4.78 -3.57
N THR A 64 14.30 4.75 -4.40
CA THR A 64 13.20 3.78 -4.26
C THR A 64 13.68 2.34 -4.35
N GLN A 65 14.57 2.03 -5.30
CA GLN A 65 15.17 0.70 -5.46
C GLN A 65 15.95 0.18 -4.25
N TYR A 66 16.27 1.05 -3.28
CA TYR A 66 17.04 0.69 -2.09
C TYR A 66 16.22 0.68 -0.81
N ILE A 67 15.22 1.57 -0.70
CA ILE A 67 14.46 1.75 0.55
C ILE A 67 12.95 1.66 0.38
N GLN A 68 12.41 1.66 -0.84
CA GLN A 68 10.97 1.45 -1.02
C GLN A 68 10.64 -0.04 -0.82
N LEU A 69 9.85 -0.34 0.20
CA LEU A 69 9.44 -1.70 0.53
C LEU A 69 8.87 -2.45 -0.68
N LEU A 70 8.02 -1.79 -1.46
CA LEU A 70 7.42 -2.38 -2.65
C LEU A 70 8.49 -2.76 -3.68
N ASP A 71 9.48 -1.91 -3.94
CA ASP A 71 10.50 -2.20 -4.96
C ASP A 71 11.47 -3.28 -4.49
N VAL A 72 11.95 -3.16 -3.25
CA VAL A 72 13.00 -4.03 -2.69
C VAL A 72 12.47 -5.43 -2.40
N TYR A 73 11.31 -5.54 -1.74
CA TYR A 73 10.82 -6.81 -1.22
C TYR A 73 9.64 -7.37 -2.01
N VAL A 74 8.71 -6.54 -2.48
CA VAL A 74 7.48 -7.03 -3.12
C VAL A 74 7.70 -7.32 -4.59
N PHE A 75 8.13 -6.32 -5.36
CA PHE A 75 8.25 -6.44 -6.81
C PHE A 75 9.44 -7.28 -7.25
N SER A 76 10.51 -7.34 -6.47
CA SER A 76 11.61 -8.28 -6.71
C SER A 76 11.10 -9.73 -6.62
N VAL A 77 10.45 -10.09 -5.51
CA VAL A 77 9.89 -11.44 -5.29
C VAL A 77 8.77 -11.77 -6.27
N PHE A 78 7.90 -10.80 -6.56
CA PHE A 78 6.83 -10.95 -7.53
C PHE A 78 7.35 -11.29 -8.93
N LYS A 79 8.42 -10.63 -9.39
CA LYS A 79 9.00 -10.91 -10.70
C LYS A 79 9.46 -12.37 -10.80
N ASN A 80 10.11 -12.89 -9.74
CA ASN A 80 10.54 -14.29 -9.70
C ASN A 80 9.34 -15.23 -9.79
N HIS A 81 8.32 -15.04 -8.94
CA HIS A 81 7.12 -15.87 -8.99
C HIS A 81 6.34 -15.74 -10.30
N TYR A 82 6.38 -14.58 -10.96
CA TYR A 82 5.78 -14.42 -12.27
C TYR A 82 6.51 -15.26 -13.32
N TYR A 83 7.84 -15.31 -13.28
CA TYR A 83 8.63 -16.19 -14.15
C TYR A 83 8.36 -17.66 -13.85
N ASP A 84 8.32 -18.07 -12.59
CA ASP A 84 8.00 -19.45 -12.20
C ASP A 84 6.62 -19.86 -12.75
N CYS A 85 5.59 -19.03 -12.56
CA CYS A 85 4.26 -19.31 -13.10
C CYS A 85 4.23 -19.33 -14.64
N ALA A 86 5.04 -18.50 -15.29
CA ALA A 86 5.13 -18.48 -16.74
C ALA A 86 5.81 -19.76 -17.27
N GLU A 87 6.87 -20.22 -16.59
CA GLU A 87 7.57 -21.48 -16.91
C GLU A 87 6.65 -22.69 -16.72
N GLU A 88 5.96 -22.78 -15.59
CA GLU A 88 4.97 -23.83 -15.32
C GLU A 88 3.88 -23.89 -16.42
N TYR A 89 3.40 -22.71 -16.87
CA TYR A 89 2.46 -22.64 -17.98
C TYR A 89 3.06 -23.21 -19.28
N LEU A 90 4.32 -22.91 -19.59
CA LEU A 90 5.00 -23.44 -20.77
C LEU A 90 5.17 -24.96 -20.70
N GLU A 91 5.53 -25.49 -19.53
CA GLU A 91 5.71 -26.93 -19.30
C GLU A 91 4.39 -27.69 -19.48
N LEU A 92 3.31 -27.22 -18.83
CA LEU A 92 1.99 -27.86 -18.89
C LEU A 92 1.36 -27.82 -20.29
N ASN A 93 1.66 -26.78 -21.09
CA ASN A 93 1.05 -26.60 -22.40
C ASN A 93 1.96 -27.05 -23.56
N GLY A 94 3.25 -27.30 -23.30
CA GLY A 94 4.21 -27.85 -24.24
C GLY A 94 4.18 -27.15 -25.62
N PRO A 95 4.07 -27.88 -26.74
CA PRO A 95 3.98 -27.29 -28.07
C PRO A 95 2.82 -26.30 -28.27
N ARG A 96 1.70 -26.44 -27.52
CA ARG A 96 0.54 -25.53 -27.63
C ARG A 96 0.85 -24.14 -27.10
N ALA A 97 1.83 -24.00 -26.19
CA ALA A 97 2.29 -22.71 -25.71
C ALA A 97 2.97 -21.86 -26.81
N LYS A 98 3.47 -22.51 -27.87
CA LYS A 98 4.11 -21.84 -29.02
C LYS A 98 3.10 -21.31 -30.05
N LEU A 99 1.82 -21.61 -29.89
CA LEU A 99 0.78 -21.09 -30.77
C LEU A 99 0.65 -19.58 -30.61
N LYS A 100 0.44 -18.88 -31.73
CA LYS A 100 0.26 -17.43 -31.73
C LYS A 100 -1.05 -17.07 -31.02
N LEU A 101 -0.95 -16.62 -29.78
CA LEU A 101 -2.09 -16.13 -29.01
C LEU A 101 -2.63 -14.82 -29.61
N THR A 102 -3.96 -14.71 -29.65
CA THR A 102 -4.65 -13.44 -29.93
C THR A 102 -4.39 -12.42 -28.81
N SER A 103 -4.62 -11.13 -29.08
CA SER A 103 -4.50 -10.08 -28.05
C SER A 103 -5.40 -10.34 -26.84
N SER A 104 -6.58 -10.91 -27.04
CA SER A 104 -7.49 -11.24 -25.94
C SER A 104 -6.93 -12.37 -25.07
N GLN A 105 -6.46 -13.45 -25.69
CA GLN A 105 -5.85 -14.58 -24.98
C GLN A 105 -4.59 -14.18 -24.21
N LYS A 106 -3.73 -13.32 -24.80
CA LYS A 106 -2.55 -12.77 -24.10
C LYS A 106 -2.94 -12.01 -22.84
N ARG A 107 -3.99 -11.19 -22.89
CA ARG A 107 -4.48 -10.46 -21.71
C ARG A 107 -4.98 -11.43 -20.63
N ILE A 108 -5.80 -12.41 -21.01
CA ILE A 108 -6.31 -13.42 -20.06
C ILE A 108 -5.17 -14.18 -19.40
N LEU A 109 -4.19 -14.65 -20.19
CA LEU A 109 -3.03 -15.35 -19.67
C LEU A 109 -2.21 -14.45 -18.73
N CYS A 110 -1.88 -13.24 -19.15
CA CYS A 110 -1.12 -12.29 -18.32
C CYS A 110 -1.82 -12.01 -16.99
N THR A 111 -3.15 -11.80 -16.99
CA THR A 111 -3.94 -11.60 -15.77
C THR A 111 -3.87 -12.82 -14.85
N ARG A 112 -3.98 -14.04 -15.39
CA ARG A 112 -3.89 -15.28 -14.60
C ARG A 112 -2.51 -15.44 -13.97
N LEU A 113 -1.44 -15.30 -14.77
CA LEU A 113 -0.07 -15.37 -14.28
C LEU A 113 0.21 -14.32 -13.19
N THR A 114 -0.25 -13.09 -13.42
CA THR A 114 -0.14 -11.99 -12.45
C THR A 114 -0.86 -12.33 -11.15
N ALA A 115 -2.09 -12.84 -11.21
CA ALA A 115 -2.86 -13.18 -10.02
C ALA A 115 -2.21 -14.32 -9.22
N SER A 116 -1.75 -15.38 -9.89
CA SER A 116 -1.03 -16.49 -9.25
C SER A 116 0.27 -16.03 -8.60
N ALA A 117 1.11 -15.29 -9.34
CA ALA A 117 2.37 -14.76 -8.84
C ALA A 117 2.16 -13.82 -7.64
N TRP A 118 1.13 -12.97 -7.68
CA TRP A 118 0.80 -12.07 -6.58
C TRP A 118 0.42 -12.84 -5.32
N ASN A 119 -0.40 -13.89 -5.46
CA ASN A 119 -0.78 -14.75 -4.34
C ASN A 119 0.44 -15.46 -3.71
N HIS A 120 1.39 -15.93 -4.52
CA HIS A 120 2.63 -16.53 -4.00
C HIS A 120 3.49 -15.50 -3.28
N THR A 121 3.63 -14.31 -3.87
CA THR A 121 4.40 -13.19 -3.32
C THR A 121 3.91 -12.78 -1.93
N LEU A 122 2.60 -12.60 -1.76
CA LEU A 122 2.04 -12.17 -0.47
C LEU A 122 2.22 -13.22 0.63
N LYS A 123 2.32 -14.50 0.27
CA LYS A 123 2.56 -15.60 1.21
C LYS A 123 4.03 -15.76 1.56
N SER A 124 4.95 -15.40 0.66
CA SER A 124 6.39 -15.58 0.86
C SER A 124 7.06 -14.42 1.62
N ILE A 125 6.44 -13.23 1.63
CA ILE A 125 7.04 -12.04 2.25
C ILE A 125 6.70 -11.95 3.73
N ASN A 126 7.74 -11.90 4.56
CA ASN A 126 7.63 -11.47 5.95
C ASN A 126 7.72 -9.94 6.04
N PHE A 127 6.57 -9.28 6.00
CA PHE A 127 6.50 -7.81 6.01
C PHE A 127 7.19 -7.20 7.24
N LYS A 128 7.04 -7.79 8.44
CA LYS A 128 7.69 -7.28 9.66
C LYS A 128 9.22 -7.24 9.51
N LYS A 129 9.81 -8.33 9.00
CA LYS A 129 11.25 -8.40 8.74
C LYS A 129 11.67 -7.42 7.62
N ALA A 130 10.86 -7.32 6.57
CA ALA A 130 11.13 -6.42 5.44
C ALA A 130 11.14 -4.94 5.88
N PHE A 131 10.09 -4.46 6.55
CA PHE A 131 10.06 -3.10 7.12
C PHE A 131 11.25 -2.87 8.07
N ARG A 132 11.58 -3.85 8.92
CA ARG A 132 12.70 -3.75 9.85
C ARG A 132 14.04 -3.56 9.12
N SER A 133 14.31 -4.35 8.09
CA SER A 133 15.57 -4.29 7.33
C SER A 133 15.79 -2.96 6.60
N LEU A 134 14.69 -2.25 6.29
CA LEU A 134 14.72 -0.93 5.65
C LEU A 134 14.79 0.22 6.66
N GLY A 135 14.83 -0.10 7.96
CA GLY A 135 14.89 0.89 9.03
C GLY A 135 13.55 1.51 9.42
N TYR A 136 12.42 0.95 8.99
CA TYR A 136 11.08 1.54 9.22
C TYR A 136 10.37 1.06 10.49
N THR A 137 11.00 0.23 11.34
CA THR A 137 10.35 -0.29 12.55
C THR A 137 10.88 0.33 13.83
N TRP A 138 9.96 0.57 14.77
CA TRP A 138 10.16 1.32 16.01
C TRP A 138 10.54 0.47 17.23
N ASN A 139 10.34 -0.85 17.17
CA ASN A 139 10.09 -1.64 18.38
C ASN A 139 11.29 -1.87 19.31
N ASP A 140 12.52 -1.61 18.88
CA ASP A 140 13.71 -1.83 19.73
C ASP A 140 14.66 -0.64 19.80
N ASN A 141 14.27 0.52 19.26
CA ASN A 141 15.13 1.72 19.15
C ASN A 141 16.52 1.45 18.52
N SER A 142 16.71 0.29 17.88
CA SER A 142 17.99 -0.05 17.26
C SER A 142 18.11 0.68 15.94
N LEU A 143 19.26 1.34 15.74
CA LEU A 143 19.56 2.04 14.52
C LEU A 143 19.81 1.02 13.39
N ILE A 144 18.82 0.77 12.54
CA ILE A 144 19.00 -0.12 11.39
C ILE A 144 19.40 0.72 10.18
N ARG A 145 20.61 0.48 9.69
CA ARG A 145 21.13 1.04 8.44
C ARG A 145 20.82 0.06 7.31
N PRO A 146 20.10 0.47 6.26
CA PRO A 146 19.89 -0.39 5.10
C PRO A 146 21.23 -0.78 4.49
N ASN A 147 21.38 -2.06 4.13
CA ASN A 147 22.65 -2.61 3.61
C ASN A 147 23.24 -1.79 2.46
N HIS A 148 22.38 -1.29 1.57
CA HIS A 148 22.76 -0.58 0.35
C HIS A 148 23.01 0.91 0.55
N ILE A 149 22.58 1.49 1.67
CA ILE A 149 22.73 2.92 1.95
C ILE A 149 23.13 3.12 3.41
N GLN A 150 24.41 2.87 3.71
CA GLN A 150 24.95 2.94 5.08
C GLN A 150 24.86 4.34 5.70
N TRP A 151 24.77 5.39 4.87
CA TRP A 151 24.59 6.77 5.31
C TRP A 151 23.13 7.14 5.60
N TYR A 152 22.16 6.35 5.14
CA TYR A 152 20.75 6.61 5.38
C TYR A 152 20.35 6.13 6.77
N LYS A 153 19.70 7.04 7.50
CA LYS A 153 19.05 6.76 8.77
C LYS A 153 17.61 7.24 8.65
N PHE A 154 16.66 6.32 8.81
CA PHE A 154 15.28 6.72 9.10
C PHE A 154 15.21 7.10 10.58
N ASP A 155 14.89 8.36 10.86
CA ASP A 155 14.66 8.83 12.23
C ASP A 155 13.20 9.29 12.35
N PRO A 156 12.34 8.48 13.00
CA PRO A 156 10.93 8.83 13.12
C PRO A 156 10.69 10.01 14.06
N ASN A 157 11.65 10.37 14.92
CA ASN A 157 11.53 11.54 15.81
C ASN A 157 11.77 12.85 15.04
N LEU A 158 12.48 12.80 13.92
CA LEU A 158 12.58 13.92 12.98
C LEU A 158 11.30 14.11 12.16
N ILE A 159 10.38 13.15 12.19
CA ILE A 159 9.06 13.28 11.58
C ILE A 159 8.15 13.89 12.64
N GLU A 160 8.16 15.23 12.70
CA GLU A 160 7.42 16.01 13.69
C GLU A 160 6.01 15.44 13.89
N PRO A 161 5.70 14.86 15.08
CA PRO A 161 4.33 14.75 15.51
C PRO A 161 3.90 16.16 15.87
N ASN A 162 3.15 16.81 15.00
CA ASN A 162 2.53 18.07 15.39
C ASN A 162 1.51 17.74 16.47
N GLU A 163 1.84 18.10 17.71
CA GLU A 163 0.86 18.44 18.72
C GLU A 163 -0.14 19.39 18.06
N VAL A 164 -1.36 18.91 17.86
CA VAL A 164 -2.49 19.82 17.69
C VAL A 164 -2.62 20.49 19.04
N LYS A 165 -2.01 21.67 19.20
CA LYS A 165 -2.44 22.59 20.25
C LYS A 165 -3.89 22.92 19.90
N ILE A 166 -4.81 22.22 20.57
CA ILE A 166 -6.17 22.69 20.70
C ILE A 166 -6.00 23.91 21.58
N ASP A 167 -6.01 25.09 20.96
CA ASP A 167 -6.14 26.32 21.72
C ASP A 167 -7.49 26.22 22.44
N GLU A 168 -7.44 25.96 23.74
CA GLU A 168 -8.56 26.09 24.65
C GLU A 168 -8.88 27.59 24.79
N GLU A 169 -9.48 28.16 23.75
CA GLU A 169 -10.26 29.38 23.89
C GLU A 169 -11.74 29.01 23.79
N THR A 170 -12.30 28.85 24.98
CA THR A 170 -13.70 29.15 25.35
C THR A 170 -14.54 29.77 24.24
N ASN A 171 -15.62 29.07 23.84
CA ASN A 171 -16.93 29.71 23.88
C ASN A 171 -18.08 28.70 24.04
N ASN A 172 -18.95 29.07 24.95
CA ASN A 172 -20.18 28.41 25.38
C ASN A 172 -21.20 28.22 24.25
N SER A 173 -22.22 27.40 24.57
CA SER A 173 -23.52 27.23 23.90
C SER A 173 -23.44 26.49 22.54
N GLU A 174 -24.19 25.43 22.23
CA GLU A 174 -25.57 25.08 22.59
C GLU A 174 -25.85 23.58 22.27
N GLN A 175 -26.74 23.00 23.08
CA GLN A 175 -27.73 21.95 22.79
C GLN A 175 -27.31 20.54 22.37
N VAL A 176 -27.57 19.65 23.34
CA VAL A 176 -27.73 18.19 23.26
C VAL A 176 -28.91 17.82 22.35
N GLN A 177 -28.67 16.99 21.35
CA GLN A 177 -29.68 16.05 20.83
C GLN A 177 -29.11 14.63 20.79
N GLN A 178 -29.74 13.77 21.58
CA GLN A 178 -29.52 12.33 21.60
C GLN A 178 -29.97 11.70 20.28
N ILE A 179 -29.10 10.91 19.66
CA ILE A 179 -29.48 9.95 18.62
C ILE A 179 -28.94 8.58 19.04
N GLN A 180 -29.85 7.63 19.24
CA GLN A 180 -29.50 6.24 19.55
C GLN A 180 -28.90 5.54 18.31
N PRO A 181 -27.93 4.63 18.47
CA PRO A 181 -27.43 3.85 17.34
C PRO A 181 -28.37 2.68 17.03
N THR A 182 -28.96 2.70 15.84
CA THR A 182 -29.69 1.57 15.24
C THR A 182 -28.70 0.47 14.84
N THR A 183 -28.86 -0.72 15.40
CA THR A 183 -28.07 -1.92 15.06
C THR A 183 -28.39 -2.40 13.65
N VAL A 184 -27.44 -2.31 12.71
CA VAL A 184 -27.54 -2.97 11.40
C VAL A 184 -26.75 -4.27 11.44
N GLN A 185 -27.46 -5.41 11.47
CA GLN A 185 -26.85 -6.73 11.26
C GLN A 185 -26.54 -6.94 9.78
N LEU A 186 -25.26 -6.96 9.40
CA LEU A 186 -24.80 -7.40 8.09
C LEU A 186 -24.65 -8.93 8.07
N ARG A 187 -25.68 -9.63 7.58
CA ARG A 187 -25.56 -11.05 7.21
C ARG A 187 -24.56 -11.18 6.05
N HIS A 188 -23.39 -11.73 6.32
CA HIS A 188 -22.49 -12.21 5.27
C HIS A 188 -23.04 -13.52 4.72
N LYS A 189 -23.44 -13.51 3.44
CA LYS A 189 -23.70 -14.74 2.69
C LYS A 189 -22.36 -15.25 2.17
N GLN A 190 -21.90 -16.38 2.69
CA GLN A 190 -20.70 -17.06 2.24
C GLN A 190 -21.02 -17.74 0.90
N MET A 191 -20.40 -17.29 -0.20
CA MET A 191 -20.46 -18.00 -1.48
C MET A 191 -19.44 -19.16 -1.46
N THR A 192 -19.87 -20.35 -1.85
CA THR A 192 -19.03 -21.54 -1.96
C THR A 192 -18.64 -21.81 -3.41
N LEU A 193 -17.52 -22.54 -3.58
CA LEU A 193 -16.85 -22.87 -4.85
C LEU A 193 -17.70 -23.59 -5.91
N THR A 194 -18.95 -23.93 -5.61
CA THR A 194 -19.91 -24.55 -6.53
C THR A 194 -20.64 -23.54 -7.41
N ASP A 195 -20.58 -22.24 -7.10
CA ASP A 195 -21.32 -21.20 -7.83
C ASP A 195 -20.58 -20.66 -9.09
N MET A 196 -19.58 -21.38 -9.60
CA MET A 196 -18.69 -20.90 -10.69
C MET A 196 -18.47 -21.91 -11.84
N TRP A 197 -19.47 -22.71 -12.17
CA TRP A 197 -19.52 -23.53 -13.39
C TRP A 197 -20.76 -23.21 -14.22
#